data_AF-A0AAD0XAV1-F1
#
_entry.id   AF-A0AAD0XAV1-F1
#
_cell.length_a   1.000
_cell.length_b   1.000
_cell.length_c   1.000
_cell.angle_alpha   90.00
_cell.angle_beta   90.00
_cell.angle_gamma   90.00
#
_symmetry.space_group_name_H-M   'P 1'
#
loop_
_entity.id
_entity.type
_entity.pdbx_description
1 polymer ?
#
loop_
_entity_poly.entity_id
_entity_poly.type
_entity_poly.pdbx_seq_one_letter_code
_entity_poly.pdbx_strand_id
1 'polypeptide(L)'
;MINNVTRYIDLNNKKFRIKPKPQEDELLSSWLVRVARAHLTLTTSFTNMHFKEYKNNIIWQRDLDIWCPDKLIDRISFKSGYSEEIIFNMTLRSLEGIIADKITGKSNTPNIRALGNYCHIKTKGGLMFCSQCLKKDKIPYFRKIWRLKEYTICKEHNIELLDRCTNCLTPLTIYKSFQEKDFTFCYKCGNKL
;
A
#
# COMPACT_ATOMS: atom_id res chain seq x y z
N MET A 1 8.91 5.19 -27.78
CA MET A 1 9.90 5.16 -26.70
C MET A 1 10.05 6.57 -26.17
N ILE A 2 9.35 6.92 -25.09
CA ILE A 2 9.58 8.20 -24.43
C ILE A 2 10.87 8.03 -23.62
N ASN A 3 11.93 8.69 -24.07
CA ASN A 3 13.19 8.76 -23.33
C ASN A 3 12.92 9.40 -21.96
N ASN A 4 13.06 8.61 -20.90
CA ASN A 4 12.92 9.07 -19.53
C ASN A 4 14.05 10.05 -19.21
N VAL A 5 13.78 11.34 -19.39
CA VAL A 5 14.61 12.41 -18.84
C VAL A 5 14.55 12.30 -17.31
N THR A 6 15.54 11.66 -16.70
CA THR A 6 15.70 11.57 -15.23
C THR A 6 16.24 12.89 -14.67
N ARG A 7 15.52 13.99 -14.85
CA ARG A 7 15.59 15.10 -13.90
C ARG A 7 14.53 14.84 -12.85
N TYR A 8 14.91 14.14 -11.78
CA TYR A 8 14.04 13.97 -10.62
C TYR A 8 13.71 15.35 -10.07
N ILE A 9 12.48 15.80 -10.30
CA ILE A 9 11.97 17.05 -9.75
C ILE A 9 11.97 16.90 -8.23
N ASP A 10 12.61 17.83 -7.53
CA ASP A 10 12.59 17.86 -6.08
C ASP A 10 11.25 18.41 -5.58
N LEU A 11 10.41 17.53 -5.05
CA LEU A 11 9.13 17.87 -4.44
C LEU A 11 9.15 17.63 -2.93
N ASN A 12 10.34 17.56 -2.32
CA ASN A 12 10.49 17.20 -0.92
C ASN A 12 9.81 18.21 0.01
N ASN A 13 9.81 19.50 -0.34
CA ASN A 13 9.16 20.54 0.46
C ASN A 13 7.85 21.04 -0.16
N LYS A 14 7.30 20.30 -1.12
CA LYS A 14 6.02 20.62 -1.76
C LYS A 14 4.92 19.70 -1.23
N LYS A 15 3.72 20.28 -1.08
CA LYS A 15 2.47 19.54 -0.82
C LYS A 15 2.06 18.74 -2.06
N PHE A 16 1.26 17.70 -1.85
CA PHE A 16 0.63 16.97 -2.94
C PHE A 16 -0.35 17.90 -3.67
N ARG A 17 -0.31 17.86 -5.01
CA ARG A 17 -1.23 18.65 -5.84
C ARG A 17 -2.61 18.01 -5.87
N ILE A 18 -2.64 16.69 -6.03
CA ILE A 18 -3.86 15.89 -6.03
C ILE A 18 -3.92 15.11 -4.73
N LYS A 19 -5.07 15.17 -4.05
CA LYS A 19 -5.24 14.63 -2.70
C LYS A 19 -6.43 13.67 -2.66
N PRO A 20 -6.30 12.45 -3.23
CA PRO A 20 -7.36 11.46 -3.18
C PRO A 20 -7.88 11.26 -1.75
N LYS A 21 -9.19 11.19 -1.59
CA LYS A 21 -9.81 10.89 -0.30
C LYS A 21 -9.42 9.46 0.13
N PRO A 22 -8.88 9.25 1.35
CA PRO A 22 -8.78 7.92 1.94
C PRO A 22 -10.13 7.19 1.89
N GLN A 23 -10.12 5.92 1.51
CA GLN A 23 -11.32 5.07 1.61
C GLN A 23 -11.46 4.51 3.03
N GLU A 24 -12.67 4.05 3.33
CA GLU A 24 -12.95 3.39 4.60
C GLU A 24 -12.12 2.10 4.72
N ASP A 25 -11.48 1.92 5.88
CA ASP A 25 -10.60 0.80 6.16
C ASP A 25 -9.41 0.67 5.18
N GLU A 26 -8.99 1.73 4.50
CA GLU A 26 -7.87 1.66 3.55
C GLU A 26 -6.50 1.57 4.24
N LEU A 27 -5.62 0.72 3.70
CA LEU A 27 -4.21 0.66 4.10
C LEU A 27 -3.44 1.90 3.64
N LEU A 28 -2.50 2.39 4.46
CA LEU A 28 -1.65 3.53 4.13
C LEU A 28 -0.89 3.32 2.81
N SER A 29 -0.37 2.11 2.60
CA SER A 29 0.31 1.72 1.37
C SER A 29 -0.61 1.77 0.14
N SER A 30 -1.85 1.31 0.27
CA SER A 30 -2.89 1.41 -0.78
C SER A 30 -3.18 2.86 -1.15
N TRP A 31 -3.44 3.68 -0.14
CA TRP A 31 -3.76 5.08 -0.33
C TRP A 31 -2.60 5.83 -1.00
N LEU A 32 -1.36 5.63 -0.51
CA LEU A 32 -0.19 6.32 -1.06
C LEU A 32 0.09 5.93 -2.52
N VAL A 33 -0.16 4.68 -2.91
CA VAL A 33 -0.12 4.26 -4.32
C VAL A 33 -1.19 4.99 -5.13
N ARG A 34 -2.42 5.13 -4.62
CA ARG A 34 -3.47 5.90 -5.30
C ARG A 34 -3.10 7.37 -5.44
N VAL A 35 -2.43 7.97 -4.45
CA VAL A 35 -1.89 9.34 -4.58
C VAL A 35 -0.88 9.42 -5.73
N ALA A 36 0.08 8.49 -5.81
CA ALA A 36 1.08 8.48 -6.89
C ALA A 36 0.44 8.33 -8.29
N ARG A 37 -0.55 7.42 -8.40
CA ARG A 37 -1.29 7.19 -9.65
C ARG A 37 -2.12 8.40 -10.07
N ALA A 38 -2.72 9.10 -9.11
CA ALA A 38 -3.45 10.34 -9.39
C ALA A 38 -2.54 11.43 -9.98
N HIS A 39 -1.24 11.40 -9.65
CA HIS A 39 -0.23 12.29 -10.24
C HIS A 39 0.38 11.74 -11.55
N LEU A 40 -0.13 10.64 -12.10
CA LEU A 40 0.38 10.00 -13.33
C LEU A 40 1.87 9.65 -13.22
N THR A 41 2.26 9.10 -12.07
CA THR A 41 3.65 8.71 -11.80
C THR A 41 3.74 7.28 -11.31
N LEU A 42 4.87 6.63 -11.59
CA LEU A 42 5.22 5.39 -10.91
C LEU A 42 5.33 5.66 -9.40
N THR A 43 4.82 4.73 -8.59
CA THR A 43 4.78 4.87 -7.13
C THR A 43 6.15 5.14 -6.52
N THR A 44 7.19 4.43 -6.96
CA THR A 44 8.56 4.61 -6.46
C THR A 44 9.12 5.98 -6.83
N SER A 45 8.92 6.42 -8.07
CA SER A 45 9.29 7.75 -8.54
C SER A 45 8.60 8.85 -7.74
N PHE A 46 7.29 8.71 -7.51
CA PHE A 46 6.51 9.62 -6.68
C PHE A 46 7.12 9.75 -5.28
N THR A 47 7.36 8.62 -4.60
CA THR A 47 7.91 8.65 -3.25
C THR A 47 9.33 9.22 -3.22
N ASN A 48 10.17 8.93 -4.21
CA ASN A 48 11.54 9.48 -4.26
C ASN A 48 11.56 11.00 -4.48
N MET A 49 10.61 11.54 -5.25
CA MET A 49 10.47 12.99 -5.44
C MET A 49 9.97 13.69 -4.17
N HIS A 50 9.07 13.04 -3.41
CA HIS A 50 8.40 13.67 -2.28
C HIS A 50 9.04 13.39 -0.91
N PHE A 51 9.85 12.35 -0.76
CA PHE A 51 10.36 11.85 0.52
C PHE A 51 11.87 11.54 0.44
N LYS A 52 12.68 12.56 0.16
CA LYS A 52 14.14 12.41 -0.07
C LYS A 52 14.90 11.86 1.13
N GLU A 53 14.42 12.12 2.34
CA GLU A 53 14.95 11.55 3.58
C GLU A 53 14.79 10.02 3.65
N TYR A 54 13.87 9.45 2.87
CA TYR A 54 13.60 8.01 2.77
C TYR A 54 14.21 7.41 1.50
N LYS A 55 15.54 7.42 1.41
CA LYS A 55 16.32 6.96 0.25
C LYS A 55 16.12 5.48 -0.09
N ASN A 56 16.57 5.10 -1.29
CA ASN A 56 16.60 3.71 -1.77
C ASN A 56 15.23 3.00 -1.76
N ASN A 57 14.12 3.74 -1.87
CA ASN A 57 12.76 3.20 -1.79
C ASN A 57 12.46 2.45 -0.48
N ILE A 58 13.07 2.84 0.65
CA ILE A 58 12.88 2.14 1.94
C ILE A 58 11.41 2.03 2.35
N ILE A 59 10.58 3.02 1.96
CA ILE A 59 9.12 3.02 2.14
C ILE A 59 8.48 1.73 1.60
N TRP A 60 8.97 1.23 0.46
CA TRP A 60 8.41 0.05 -0.22
C TRP A 60 9.14 -1.25 0.09
N GLN A 61 10.39 -1.16 0.55
CA GLN A 61 11.16 -2.33 1.00
C GLN A 61 10.64 -2.86 2.33
N ARG A 62 10.19 -1.97 3.21
CA ARG A 62 9.57 -2.33 4.50
C ARG A 62 8.06 -2.52 4.35
N ASP A 63 7.44 -3.00 5.41
CA ASP A 63 5.98 -3.11 5.49
C ASP A 63 5.46 -1.74 5.93
N LEU A 64 5.15 -0.85 4.98
CA LEU A 64 4.75 0.53 5.30
C LEU A 64 3.57 0.56 6.29
N ASP A 65 2.65 -0.39 6.18
CA ASP A 65 1.45 -0.42 7.01
C ASP A 65 1.75 -0.76 8.48
N ILE A 66 2.90 -1.37 8.78
CA ILE A 66 3.36 -1.68 10.15
C ILE A 66 4.49 -0.73 10.59
N TRP A 67 5.46 -0.49 9.71
CA TRP A 67 6.72 0.20 10.02
C TRP A 67 6.61 1.73 10.09
N CYS A 68 5.59 2.34 9.45
CA CYS A 68 5.51 3.80 9.26
C CYS A 68 5.95 4.60 10.50
N PRO A 69 7.12 5.27 10.49
CA PRO A 69 7.58 6.05 11.64
C PRO A 69 6.78 7.35 11.76
N ASP A 70 6.70 7.92 12.96
CA ASP A 70 5.87 9.12 13.20
C ASP A 70 6.36 10.33 12.38
N LYS A 71 7.68 10.42 12.13
CA LYS A 71 8.24 11.41 11.20
C LYS A 71 7.70 11.25 9.77
N LEU A 72 7.41 10.03 9.31
CA LEU A 72 6.80 9.82 7.99
C LEU A 72 5.32 10.20 8.02
N ILE A 73 4.62 9.94 9.13
CA ILE A 73 3.23 10.34 9.35
C ILE A 73 3.10 11.87 9.29
N ASP A 74 3.91 12.61 10.06
CA ASP A 74 3.99 14.08 10.02
C ASP A 74 4.23 14.59 8.59
N ARG A 75 5.19 13.99 7.88
CA ARG A 75 5.52 14.38 6.50
C ARG A 75 4.38 14.13 5.52
N ILE A 76 3.68 12.99 5.64
CA ILE A 76 2.49 12.69 4.83
C ILE A 76 1.34 13.63 5.19
N SER A 77 1.13 13.91 6.47
CA SER A 77 0.14 14.87 6.99
C SER A 77 0.37 16.25 6.39
N PHE A 78 1.57 16.82 6.52
CA PHE A 78 1.95 18.11 5.93
C PHE A 78 1.70 18.15 4.41
N LYS A 79 2.08 17.09 3.69
CA LYS A 79 1.98 17.04 2.22
C LYS A 79 0.55 16.90 1.73
N SER A 80 -0.23 16.05 2.38
CA SER A 80 -1.61 15.74 1.98
C SER A 80 -2.60 16.77 2.52
N GLY A 81 -2.33 17.36 3.68
CA GLY A 81 -3.27 18.21 4.42
C GLY A 81 -4.31 17.41 5.23
N TYR A 82 -4.20 16.09 5.32
CA TYR A 82 -4.97 15.29 6.28
C TYR A 82 -4.27 15.31 7.65
N SER A 83 -5.04 15.21 8.74
CA SER A 83 -4.48 15.14 10.09
C SER A 83 -3.61 13.89 10.27
N GLU A 84 -2.65 13.97 11.19
CA GLU A 84 -1.82 12.81 11.55
C GLU A 84 -2.67 11.62 12.03
N GLU A 85 -3.79 11.88 12.69
CA GLU A 85 -4.76 10.87 13.13
C GLU A 85 -5.32 10.08 11.93
N ILE A 86 -5.75 10.76 10.85
CA ILE A 86 -6.24 10.09 9.65
C ILE A 86 -5.13 9.22 9.02
N ILE A 87 -3.91 9.75 8.95
CA ILE A 87 -2.77 9.02 8.39
C ILE A 87 -2.41 7.80 9.25
N PHE A 88 -2.39 7.97 10.58
CA PHE A 88 -2.15 6.90 11.54
C PHE A 88 -3.22 5.82 11.48
N ASN A 89 -4.49 6.19 11.33
CA ASN A 89 -5.62 5.27 11.22
C ASN A 89 -5.58 4.40 9.97
N MET A 90 -4.84 4.79 8.92
CA MET A 90 -4.58 3.92 7.76
C MET A 90 -3.47 2.89 8.01
N THR A 91 -2.66 3.06 9.05
CA THR A 91 -1.64 2.06 9.46
C THR A 91 -2.27 0.94 10.27
N LEU A 92 -1.62 -0.22 10.30
CA LEU A 92 -2.00 -1.33 11.18
C LEU A 92 -1.67 -1.04 12.65
N ARG A 93 -0.78 -0.07 12.95
CA ARG A 93 -0.53 0.37 14.33
C ARG A 93 -1.77 0.95 15.00
N SER A 94 -2.74 1.45 14.23
CA SER A 94 -4.03 1.91 14.76
C SER A 94 -4.88 0.79 15.38
N LEU A 95 -4.51 -0.48 15.16
CA LEU A 95 -5.16 -1.65 15.73
C LEU A 95 -4.41 -2.21 16.95
N GLU A 96 -3.34 -1.54 17.41
CA GLU A 96 -2.64 -1.89 18.65
C GLU A 96 -3.61 -1.87 19.84
N GLY A 97 -3.49 -2.84 20.73
CA GLY A 97 -4.45 -3.07 21.83
C GLY A 97 -5.75 -3.78 21.44
N ILE A 98 -6.06 -3.87 20.14
CA ILE A 98 -7.21 -4.64 19.62
C ILE A 98 -6.75 -6.01 19.12
N ILE A 99 -5.78 -6.02 18.19
CA ILE A 99 -5.30 -7.25 17.54
C ILE A 99 -4.01 -7.78 18.14
N ALA A 100 -3.23 -6.93 18.81
CA ALA A 100 -1.99 -7.30 19.48
C ALA A 100 -1.61 -6.21 20.49
N ASP A 101 -1.03 -6.60 21.62
CA ASP A 101 -0.60 -5.65 22.67
C ASP A 101 0.40 -4.62 22.15
N LYS A 102 1.27 -5.01 21.21
CA LYS A 102 2.24 -4.10 20.58
C LYS A 102 2.60 -4.51 19.15
N ILE A 103 2.58 -3.54 18.25
CA ILE A 103 2.93 -3.71 16.84
C ILE A 103 4.34 -3.13 16.61
N THR A 104 5.35 -3.98 16.75
CA THR A 104 6.76 -3.56 16.86
C THR A 104 7.47 -3.24 15.54
N GLY A 105 6.75 -3.08 14.42
CA GLY A 105 7.39 -2.82 13.11
C GLY A 105 8.16 -4.01 12.53
N LYS A 106 8.15 -5.16 13.20
CA LYS A 106 8.81 -6.40 12.77
C LYS A 106 7.88 -7.26 11.91
N SER A 107 8.49 -8.06 11.04
CA SER A 107 7.80 -8.88 10.02
C SER A 107 6.90 -9.97 10.59
N ASN A 108 7.00 -10.32 11.87
CA ASN A 108 6.18 -11.34 12.52
C ASN A 108 5.41 -10.74 13.71
N THR A 109 4.47 -9.85 13.41
CA THR A 109 3.55 -9.33 14.41
C THR A 109 2.40 -10.34 14.63
N PRO A 110 2.02 -10.67 15.87
CA PRO A 110 0.87 -11.52 16.15
C PRO A 110 -0.39 -11.04 15.42
N ASN A 111 -1.26 -11.97 15.01
CA ASN A 111 -2.54 -11.70 14.34
C ASN A 111 -2.49 -10.91 13.02
N ILE A 112 -1.31 -10.52 12.55
CA ILE A 112 -1.10 -9.88 11.24
C ILE A 112 -0.36 -10.85 10.32
N ARG A 113 -0.81 -10.97 9.07
CA ARG A 113 -0.12 -11.77 8.05
C ARG A 113 1.16 -11.07 7.60
N ALA A 114 2.26 -11.80 7.55
CA ALA A 114 3.52 -11.24 7.08
C ALA A 114 3.54 -11.08 5.55
N LEU A 115 3.99 -9.93 5.02
CA LEU A 115 4.20 -9.79 3.56
C LEU A 115 5.36 -10.64 3.04
N GLY A 116 6.30 -11.00 3.91
CA GLY A 116 7.54 -11.66 3.51
C GLY A 116 8.46 -10.72 2.74
N ASN A 117 8.70 -9.52 3.30
CA ASN A 117 9.58 -8.52 2.69
C ASN A 117 11.01 -9.04 2.65
N TYR A 118 11.51 -9.25 1.43
CA TYR A 118 12.92 -9.50 1.14
C TYR A 118 13.37 -8.49 0.09
N CYS A 119 14.06 -7.43 0.52
CA CYS A 119 14.41 -6.28 -0.31
C CYS A 119 13.19 -5.70 -1.04
N HIS A 120 13.06 -5.95 -2.36
CA HIS A 120 11.97 -5.46 -3.22
C HIS A 120 10.94 -6.53 -3.60
N ILE A 121 10.97 -7.69 -2.93
CA ILE A 121 10.15 -8.87 -3.20
C ILE A 121 9.26 -9.15 -1.98
N LYS A 122 7.99 -9.53 -2.24
CA LYS A 122 7.05 -10.02 -1.24
C LYS A 122 6.89 -11.52 -1.43
N THR A 123 7.27 -12.34 -0.45
CA THR A 123 7.35 -13.81 -0.62
C THR A 123 6.17 -14.56 -0.02
N LYS A 124 5.49 -13.99 0.98
CA LYS A 124 4.52 -14.72 1.82
C LYS A 124 3.04 -14.48 1.51
N GLY A 125 2.69 -13.58 0.57
CA GLY A 125 1.27 -13.36 0.23
C GLY A 125 0.44 -12.68 1.32
N GLY A 126 1.08 -12.05 2.33
CA GLY A 126 0.32 -11.53 3.47
C GLY A 126 -0.70 -10.44 3.16
N LEU A 127 -0.61 -9.80 1.99
CA LEU A 127 -1.65 -8.88 1.52
C LEU A 127 -2.69 -9.68 0.75
N MET A 128 -3.73 -10.09 1.47
CA MET A 128 -4.86 -10.78 0.86
C MET A 128 -5.85 -9.79 0.24
N PHE A 129 -6.74 -10.29 -0.61
CA PHE A 129 -7.74 -9.47 -1.28
C PHE A 129 -8.96 -10.27 -1.73
N CYS A 130 -10.07 -9.56 -1.92
CA CYS A 130 -11.24 -10.07 -2.60
C CYS A 130 -11.30 -9.51 -4.02
N SER A 131 -11.24 -10.39 -5.03
CA SER A 131 -11.33 -10.02 -6.45
C SER A 131 -12.63 -9.28 -6.78
N GLN A 132 -13.74 -9.73 -6.20
CA GLN A 132 -15.06 -9.10 -6.39
C GLN A 132 -15.14 -7.72 -5.75
N CYS A 133 -14.56 -7.50 -4.55
CA CYS A 133 -14.45 -6.16 -3.99
C CYS A 133 -13.65 -5.24 -4.90
N LEU A 134 -12.46 -5.65 -5.34
CA LEU A 134 -11.63 -4.82 -6.21
C LEU A 134 -12.34 -4.46 -7.52
N LYS A 135 -13.14 -5.38 -8.08
CA LYS A 135 -13.94 -5.13 -9.30
C LYS A 135 -15.16 -4.24 -9.06
N LYS A 136 -15.83 -4.39 -7.92
CA LYS A 136 -17.04 -3.64 -7.55
C LYS A 136 -16.72 -2.22 -7.08
N ASP A 137 -15.58 -2.03 -6.42
CA ASP A 137 -15.15 -0.76 -5.89
C ASP A 137 -14.99 0.27 -7.02
N LYS A 138 -15.74 1.39 -6.94
CA LYS A 138 -15.59 2.51 -7.88
C LYS A 138 -14.15 3.03 -7.92
N ILE A 139 -13.48 2.98 -6.76
CA ILE A 139 -12.05 3.25 -6.65
C ILE A 139 -11.43 2.05 -5.93
N PRO A 140 -10.80 1.10 -6.65
CA PRO A 140 -10.20 -0.08 -6.05
C PRO A 140 -9.14 0.28 -5.00
N TYR A 141 -9.16 -0.41 -3.87
CA TYR A 141 -8.20 -0.20 -2.76
C TYR A 141 -8.04 -1.46 -1.91
N PHE A 142 -6.95 -1.53 -1.15
CA PHE A 142 -6.70 -2.62 -0.21
C PHE A 142 -7.09 -2.23 1.21
N ARG A 143 -7.85 -3.12 1.84
CA ARG A 143 -8.44 -2.94 3.17
C ARG A 143 -7.51 -3.42 4.27
N LYS A 144 -7.52 -2.79 5.45
CA LYS A 144 -6.70 -3.18 6.61
C LYS A 144 -7.10 -4.56 7.12
N ILE A 145 -8.39 -4.85 7.19
CA ILE A 145 -8.89 -6.15 7.66
C ILE A 145 -8.32 -7.34 6.88
N TRP A 146 -7.98 -7.16 5.59
CA TRP A 146 -7.39 -8.22 4.77
C TRP A 146 -5.96 -8.61 5.21
N ARG A 147 -5.33 -7.82 6.07
CA ARG A 147 -4.02 -8.14 6.68
C ARG A 147 -4.15 -9.00 7.94
N LEU A 148 -5.34 -9.16 8.52
CA LEU A 148 -5.57 -9.84 9.80
C LEU A 148 -5.74 -11.36 9.60
N LYS A 149 -5.01 -12.18 10.38
CA LYS A 149 -4.98 -13.65 10.24
C LYS A 149 -6.34 -14.32 10.37
N GLU A 150 -7.24 -13.77 11.18
CA GLU A 150 -8.61 -14.26 11.37
C GLU A 150 -9.49 -14.03 10.14
N TYR A 151 -9.14 -13.05 9.31
CA TYR A 151 -9.95 -12.63 8.18
C TYR A 151 -9.50 -13.41 6.94
N THR A 152 -10.14 -14.56 6.69
CA THR A 152 -9.90 -15.43 5.52
C THR A 152 -11.00 -15.33 4.47
N ILE A 153 -12.19 -14.88 4.87
CA ILE A 153 -13.38 -14.78 4.01
C ILE A 153 -13.79 -13.31 3.88
N CYS A 154 -14.15 -12.91 2.66
CA CYS A 154 -14.72 -11.59 2.41
C CYS A 154 -16.16 -11.52 2.96
N LYS A 155 -16.43 -10.65 3.94
CA LYS A 155 -17.79 -10.42 4.46
C LYS A 155 -18.81 -9.96 3.41
N GLU A 156 -18.37 -9.21 2.40
CA GLU A 156 -19.27 -8.67 1.36
C GLU A 156 -19.70 -9.71 0.32
N HIS A 157 -18.81 -10.63 -0.03
CA HIS A 157 -19.02 -11.56 -1.15
C HIS A 157 -19.03 -13.03 -0.72
N ASN A 158 -18.77 -13.32 0.57
CA ASN A 158 -18.70 -14.66 1.15
C ASN A 158 -17.80 -15.65 0.37
N ILE A 159 -16.67 -15.14 -0.13
CA ILE A 159 -15.64 -15.93 -0.82
C ILE A 159 -14.32 -15.87 -0.06
N GLU A 160 -13.49 -16.89 -0.23
CA GLU A 160 -12.14 -16.88 0.29
C GLU A 160 -11.32 -15.73 -0.32
N LEU A 161 -10.54 -15.08 0.54
CA LEU A 161 -9.59 -14.08 0.09
C LEU A 161 -8.41 -14.76 -0.59
N LEU A 162 -7.92 -14.14 -1.65
CA LEU A 162 -6.75 -14.59 -2.40
C LEU A 162 -5.50 -13.91 -1.85
N ASP A 163 -4.39 -14.62 -1.79
CA ASP A 163 -3.07 -14.08 -1.38
C ASP A 163 -2.13 -13.82 -2.58
N ARG A 164 -2.49 -14.36 -3.75
CA ARG A 164 -1.70 -14.42 -4.97
C ARG A 164 -2.57 -14.21 -6.21
N CYS A 165 -1.92 -13.86 -7.31
CA CYS A 165 -2.56 -13.92 -8.62
C CYS A 165 -2.86 -15.37 -9.00
N THR A 166 -4.09 -15.65 -9.44
CA THR A 166 -4.53 -16.97 -9.90
C THR A 166 -3.83 -17.47 -11.17
N ASN A 167 -3.26 -16.56 -11.97
CA ASN A 167 -2.56 -16.92 -13.22
C ASN A 167 -1.06 -17.18 -13.02
N CYS A 168 -0.34 -16.27 -12.34
CA CYS A 168 1.13 -16.36 -12.21
C CYS A 168 1.63 -16.68 -10.80
N LEU A 169 0.72 -16.96 -9.86
CA LEU A 169 0.96 -17.36 -8.46
C LEU A 169 1.85 -16.41 -7.65
N THR A 170 2.06 -15.20 -8.18
CA THR A 170 2.93 -14.20 -7.58
C THR A 170 2.17 -13.46 -6.49
N PRO A 171 2.74 -13.32 -5.27
CA PRO A 171 2.17 -12.49 -4.20
C PRO A 171 1.98 -11.05 -4.66
N LEU A 172 0.90 -10.41 -4.23
CA LEU A 172 0.67 -9.02 -4.62
C LEU A 172 1.75 -8.07 -4.09
N THR A 173 2.18 -7.17 -4.97
CA THR A 173 3.08 -6.05 -4.67
C THR A 173 2.49 -4.77 -5.22
N ILE A 174 1.67 -4.08 -4.41
CA ILE A 174 0.77 -3.02 -4.88
C ILE A 174 1.46 -1.74 -5.36
N TYR A 175 2.72 -1.50 -4.97
CA TYR A 175 3.48 -0.34 -5.46
C TYR A 175 4.06 -0.54 -6.85
N LYS A 176 4.01 -1.77 -7.39
CA LYS A 176 4.33 -2.10 -8.78
C LYS A 176 3.03 -2.21 -9.57
N SER A 177 3.10 -2.01 -10.88
CA SER A 177 1.95 -2.14 -11.78
C SER A 177 2.39 -2.75 -13.12
N PHE A 178 1.46 -3.41 -13.80
CA PHE A 178 1.67 -3.89 -15.17
C PHE A 178 1.15 -2.83 -16.13
N GLN A 179 2.03 -2.18 -16.89
CA GLN A 179 1.65 -1.12 -17.83
C GLN A 179 0.69 -0.08 -17.20
N GLU A 180 0.98 0.32 -15.96
CA GLU A 180 0.20 1.31 -15.21
C GLU A 180 -1.27 0.93 -14.94
N LYS A 181 -1.68 -0.32 -15.14
CA LYS A 181 -3.00 -0.83 -14.75
C LYS A 181 -3.22 -0.75 -13.23
N ASP A 182 -4.49 -0.62 -12.83
CA ASP A 182 -4.90 -0.44 -11.43
C ASP A 182 -4.85 -1.71 -10.60
N PHE A 183 -5.36 -1.63 -9.37
CA PHE A 183 -5.37 -2.75 -8.44
C PHE A 183 -6.23 -3.93 -8.88
N THR A 184 -7.04 -3.81 -9.92
CA THR A 184 -7.81 -4.94 -10.47
C THR A 184 -6.96 -5.85 -11.35
N PHE A 185 -5.68 -5.54 -11.54
CA PHE A 185 -4.76 -6.32 -12.36
C PHE A 185 -3.48 -6.71 -11.61
N CYS A 186 -2.98 -7.89 -11.93
CA CYS A 186 -1.71 -8.38 -11.43
C CYS A 186 -0.56 -7.50 -11.97
N TYR A 187 0.27 -6.99 -11.07
CA TYR A 187 1.42 -6.16 -11.45
C TYR A 187 2.46 -6.90 -12.32
N LYS A 188 2.50 -8.24 -12.27
CA LYS A 188 3.52 -9.05 -12.97
C LYS A 188 3.06 -9.53 -14.34
N CYS A 189 1.88 -10.13 -14.44
CA CYS A 189 1.38 -10.74 -15.69
C CYS A 189 0.22 -9.97 -16.34
N GLY A 190 -0.32 -8.94 -15.69
CA GLY A 190 -1.44 -8.16 -16.22
C GLY A 190 -2.78 -8.89 -16.26
N ASN A 191 -2.89 -10.10 -15.67
CA ASN A 191 -4.16 -10.81 -15.51
C ASN A 191 -5.09 -10.04 -14.56
N LYS A 192 -6.41 -10.12 -14.77
CA LYS A 192 -7.39 -9.59 -13.82
C LYS A 192 -7.29 -10.38 -12.50
N LEU A 193 -7.28 -9.67 -11.38
CA LEU A 193 -7.23 -10.23 -10.04
C LEU A 193 -8.61 -10.64 -9.55
#